data_AF-A0A853CYG0-F1
#
_entry.id   AF-A0A853CYG0-F1
#
_cell.length_a   1.000
_cell.length_b   1.000
_cell.length_c   1.000
_cell.angle_alpha   90.00
_cell.angle_beta   90.00
_cell.angle_gamma   90.00
#
_symmetry.space_group_name_H-M   'P 1'
#
loop_
_entity.id
_entity.type
_entity.pdbx_description
1 polymer ?
#
loop_
_entity_poly.entity_id
_entity_poly.type
_entity_poly.pdbx_seq_one_letter_code
_entity_poly.pdbx_strand_id
1 'polypeptide(L)'
;MKIYLDENLPYVLAEPLSVVYREHVFSTHLEEGLTGTEDIPLLTSLRARGFEAFVTRDRAQLRDPDERKAVINSGLRWVGVADKRLKGLEQITVTVATLVAGLRVVIEHAPEGPTSYALKTVQHGAGQLVTIRDIRG
;
A
#
# COMPACT_ATOMS: atom_id res chain seq x y z
N MET A 1 12.21 2.75 -6.82
CA MET A 1 11.81 1.42 -6.28
C MET A 1 10.68 0.83 -7.09
N LYS A 2 10.59 -0.50 -7.21
CA LYS A 2 9.42 -1.19 -7.78
C LYS A 2 8.51 -1.73 -6.66
N ILE A 3 7.25 -1.28 -6.63
CA ILE A 3 6.28 -1.50 -5.54
C ILE A 3 5.03 -2.18 -6.09
N TYR A 4 4.64 -3.29 -5.49
CA TYR A 4 3.44 -4.03 -5.87
C TYR A 4 2.22 -3.59 -5.06
N LEU A 5 1.06 -3.45 -5.71
CA LEU A 5 -0.23 -3.19 -5.08
C LEU A 5 -1.09 -4.44 -5.13
N ASP A 6 -1.33 -5.01 -3.96
CA ASP A 6 -2.07 -6.26 -3.76
C ASP A 6 -3.54 -6.18 -4.23
N GLU A 7 -4.15 -7.34 -4.50
CA GLU A 7 -5.51 -7.42 -5.08
C GLU A 7 -6.61 -6.91 -4.14
N ASN A 8 -6.34 -6.87 -2.84
CA ASN A 8 -7.24 -6.30 -1.85
C ASN A 8 -7.24 -4.75 -1.82
N LEU A 9 -6.45 -4.12 -2.70
CA LEU A 9 -6.44 -2.68 -2.94
C LEU A 9 -7.20 -2.33 -4.25
N PRO A 10 -7.87 -1.16 -4.30
CA PRO A 10 -8.40 -0.64 -5.55
C PRO A 10 -7.27 -0.49 -6.59
N TYR A 11 -7.44 -1.08 -7.76
CA TYR A 11 -6.42 -1.03 -8.83
C TYR A 11 -6.12 0.42 -9.29
N VAL A 12 -7.10 1.32 -9.16
CA VAL A 12 -7.00 2.75 -9.51
C VAL A 12 -5.95 3.53 -8.71
N LEU A 13 -5.34 2.93 -7.69
CA LEU A 13 -4.34 3.57 -6.86
C LEU A 13 -2.96 3.70 -7.53
N ALA A 14 -2.64 2.85 -8.53
CA ALA A 14 -1.30 2.84 -9.14
C ALA A 14 -0.99 4.14 -9.90
N GLU A 15 -1.96 4.67 -10.64
CA GLU A 15 -1.80 5.89 -11.44
C GLU A 15 -1.47 7.13 -10.58
N PRO A 16 -2.25 7.53 -9.56
CA PRO A 16 -1.93 8.70 -8.76
C PRO A 16 -0.60 8.56 -8.02
N LEU A 17 -0.23 7.34 -7.58
CA LEU A 17 1.08 7.10 -6.96
C LEU A 17 2.23 7.30 -7.94
N SER A 18 2.08 6.83 -9.18
CA SER A 18 3.10 6.99 -10.22
C SER A 18 3.30 8.46 -10.62
N VAL A 19 2.24 9.28 -10.56
CA VAL A 19 2.33 10.74 -10.81
C VAL A 19 3.14 11.45 -9.71
N VAL A 20 2.93 11.07 -8.44
CA VAL A 20 3.58 11.68 -7.27
C VAL A 20 5.03 11.18 -7.13
N TYR A 21 5.26 9.89 -7.28
CA TYR A 21 6.55 9.22 -7.05
C TYR A 21 7.19 8.80 -8.38
N ARG A 22 7.54 9.78 -9.22
CA ARG A 22 7.96 9.58 -10.63
C ARG A 22 9.19 8.69 -10.82
N GLU A 23 10.04 8.57 -9.80
CA GLU A 23 11.25 7.74 -9.82
C GLU A 23 10.98 6.29 -9.35
N HIS A 24 9.72 5.98 -9.06
CA HIS A 24 9.27 4.68 -8.57
C HIS A 24 8.22 4.10 -9.51
N VAL A 25 8.14 2.77 -9.54
CA VAL A 25 7.21 2.01 -10.36
C VAL A 25 6.18 1.38 -9.44
N PHE A 26 4.90 1.59 -9.74
CA PHE A 26 3.79 0.94 -9.07
C PHE A 26 3.10 0.01 -10.06
N SER A 27 2.98 -1.26 -9.71
CA SER A 27 2.21 -2.22 -10.50
C SER A 27 1.16 -2.91 -9.64
N THR A 28 0.03 -3.22 -10.24
CA THR A 28 -1.09 -3.95 -9.64
C THR A 28 -1.04 -5.44 -9.99
N HIS A 29 -1.83 -6.24 -9.27
CA HIS A 29 -2.11 -7.63 -9.64
C HIS A 29 -2.61 -7.81 -11.09
N LEU A 30 -3.36 -6.84 -11.64
CA LEU A 30 -3.88 -6.90 -13.01
C LEU A 30 -2.76 -6.71 -14.04
N GLU A 31 -1.91 -5.70 -13.87
CA GLU A 31 -0.80 -5.40 -14.79
C GLU A 31 0.27 -6.50 -14.79
N GLU A 32 0.47 -7.14 -13.63
CA GLU A 32 1.45 -8.21 -13.46
C GLU A 32 0.85 -9.60 -13.76
N GLY A 33 -0.47 -9.72 -13.98
CA GLY A 33 -1.13 -11.01 -14.20
C GLY A 33 -1.03 -11.97 -13.00
N LEU A 34 -1.14 -11.42 -11.78
CA LEU A 34 -0.99 -12.15 -10.51
C LEU A 34 -2.31 -12.30 -9.72
N THR A 35 -3.45 -12.02 -10.36
CA THR A 35 -4.78 -12.18 -9.75
C THR A 35 -4.99 -13.57 -9.15
N GLY A 36 -5.44 -13.64 -7.89
CA GLY A 36 -5.71 -14.90 -7.20
C GLY A 36 -4.49 -15.78 -6.91
N THR A 37 -3.28 -15.23 -7.03
CA THR A 37 -2.05 -15.95 -6.65
C THR A 37 -1.97 -16.04 -5.13
N GLU A 38 -1.78 -17.24 -4.58
CA GLU A 38 -1.57 -17.44 -3.14
C GLU A 38 -0.34 -16.67 -2.63
N ASP A 39 -0.36 -16.29 -1.35
CA ASP A 39 0.61 -15.37 -0.75
C ASP A 39 2.08 -15.82 -0.89
N ILE A 40 2.39 -17.08 -0.56
CA ILE A 40 3.78 -17.57 -0.63
C ILE A 40 4.31 -17.62 -2.08
N PRO A 41 3.58 -18.21 -3.06
CA PRO A 41 3.93 -18.10 -4.47
C PRO A 41 4.01 -16.64 -4.98
N LEU A 42 3.10 -15.77 -4.53
CA LEU A 42 3.08 -14.36 -4.90
C LEU A 42 4.40 -13.67 -4.50
N LEU A 43 4.81 -13.78 -3.23
CA LEU A 43 6.04 -13.17 -2.73
C LEU A 43 7.28 -13.64 -3.51
N THR A 44 7.32 -14.93 -3.86
CA THR A 44 8.40 -15.49 -4.69
C THR A 44 8.42 -14.85 -6.09
N SER A 45 7.26 -14.75 -6.73
CA SER A 45 7.10 -14.14 -8.06
C SER A 45 7.48 -12.66 -8.06
N LEU A 46 7.02 -11.90 -7.05
CA LEU A 46 7.36 -10.49 -6.88
C LEU A 46 8.86 -10.28 -6.75
N ARG A 47 9.54 -11.10 -5.94
CA ARG A 47 10.99 -11.01 -5.80
C ARG A 47 11.71 -11.30 -7.12
N ALA A 48 11.30 -12.34 -7.84
CA ALA A 48 11.87 -12.69 -9.15
C ALA A 48 11.68 -11.58 -10.20
N ARG A 49 10.59 -10.80 -10.10
CA ARG A 49 10.27 -9.67 -10.97
C ARG A 49 10.90 -8.33 -10.53
N GLY A 50 11.79 -8.37 -9.54
CA GLY A 50 12.53 -7.19 -9.06
C GLY A 50 11.71 -6.23 -8.21
N PHE A 51 10.57 -6.65 -7.66
CA PHE A 51 9.87 -5.85 -6.66
C PHE A 51 10.70 -5.76 -5.38
N GLU A 52 10.59 -4.63 -4.70
CA GLU A 52 11.30 -4.32 -3.46
C GLU A 52 10.34 -4.17 -2.28
N ALA A 53 9.07 -3.89 -2.57
CA ALA A 53 8.02 -3.73 -1.57
C ALA A 53 6.67 -4.18 -2.15
N PHE A 54 5.75 -4.49 -1.25
CA PHE A 54 4.34 -4.65 -1.59
C PHE A 54 3.45 -3.97 -0.56
N VAL A 55 2.31 -3.47 -1.04
CA VAL A 55 1.29 -2.82 -0.24
C VAL A 55 0.09 -3.75 -0.14
N THR A 56 -0.41 -3.98 1.07
CA THR A 56 -1.57 -4.84 1.32
C THR A 56 -2.47 -4.30 2.43
N ARG A 57 -3.73 -4.69 2.43
CA ARG A 57 -4.65 -4.51 3.58
C ARG A 57 -4.66 -5.72 4.51
N ASP A 58 -3.98 -6.80 4.15
CA ASP A 58 -4.00 -8.01 4.97
C ASP A 58 -2.95 -8.00 6.07
N ARG A 59 -3.39 -7.62 7.27
CA ARG A 59 -2.56 -7.63 8.47
C ARG A 59 -2.40 -9.03 9.08
N ALA A 60 -3.20 -10.02 8.65
CA ALA A 60 -3.10 -11.37 9.15
C ALA A 60 -1.81 -12.05 8.69
N GLN A 61 -1.23 -11.62 7.57
CA GLN A 61 0.02 -12.16 7.03
C GLN A 61 1.20 -12.13 8.00
N LEU A 62 1.25 -11.16 8.91
CA LEU A 62 2.31 -11.10 9.92
C LEU A 62 2.00 -11.90 11.19
N ARG A 63 0.75 -12.37 11.34
CA ARG A 63 0.29 -13.21 12.44
C ARG A 63 0.43 -14.68 12.11
N ASP A 64 0.19 -15.06 10.87
CA ASP A 64 0.46 -16.40 10.37
C ASP A 64 2.00 -16.66 10.35
N PRO A 65 2.49 -17.73 11.00
CA PRO A 65 3.93 -18.01 11.05
C PRO A 65 4.57 -18.30 9.69
N ASP A 66 3.85 -18.97 8.79
CA ASP A 66 4.38 -19.40 7.49
C ASP A 66 4.42 -18.23 6.52
N GLU A 67 3.35 -17.42 6.46
CA GLU A 67 3.32 -16.19 5.66
C GLU A 67 4.33 -15.17 6.18
N ARG A 68 4.45 -14.99 7.50
CA ARG A 68 5.49 -14.11 8.09
C ARG A 68 6.89 -14.57 7.69
N LYS A 69 7.16 -15.87 7.73
CA LYS A 69 8.46 -16.44 7.31
C LYS A 69 8.69 -16.22 5.82
N ALA A 70 7.66 -16.37 4.99
CA ALA A 70 7.74 -16.09 3.56
C ALA A 70 8.05 -14.61 3.27
N VAL A 71 7.40 -13.68 3.98
CA VAL A 71 7.70 -12.24 3.89
C VAL A 71 9.16 -11.97 4.25
N ILE A 72 9.64 -12.52 5.37
CA ILE A 72 11.04 -12.39 5.81
C ILE A 72 12.00 -12.91 4.72
N ASN A 73 11.75 -14.12 4.22
CA ASN A 73 12.61 -14.79 3.24
C ASN A 73 12.60 -14.12 1.86
N SER A 74 11.48 -13.47 1.50
CA SER A 74 11.37 -12.75 0.23
C SER A 74 12.30 -11.53 0.15
N GLY A 75 12.67 -10.97 1.31
CA GLY A 75 13.41 -9.70 1.40
C GLY A 75 12.58 -8.48 0.97
N LEU A 76 11.28 -8.64 0.70
CA LEU A 76 10.38 -7.55 0.36
C LEU A 76 10.01 -6.73 1.60
N ARG A 77 9.88 -5.42 1.42
CA ARG A 77 9.30 -4.54 2.44
C ARG A 77 7.79 -4.77 2.48
N TRP A 78 7.26 -5.17 3.64
CA TRP A 78 5.83 -5.31 3.86
C TRP A 78 5.22 -3.95 4.22
N VAL A 79 4.23 -3.47 3.46
CA VAL A 79 3.56 -2.18 3.71
C VAL A 79 2.07 -2.40 3.94
N GLY A 80 1.65 -2.35 5.19
CA GLY A 80 0.24 -2.47 5.56
C GLY A 80 -0.45 -1.13 5.55
N VAL A 81 -1.55 -1.02 4.81
CA VAL A 81 -2.45 0.14 4.87
C VAL A 81 -3.75 -0.21 5.59
N ALA A 82 -4.15 0.66 6.51
CA ALA A 82 -5.37 0.49 7.30
C ALA A 82 -6.52 1.29 6.67
N ASP A 83 -7.60 0.62 6.29
CA ASP A 83 -8.99 0.91 6.72
C ASP A 83 -9.96 -0.01 5.95
N LYS A 84 -10.61 -0.94 6.65
CA LYS A 84 -11.63 -1.84 6.08
C LYS A 84 -13.05 -1.29 6.18
N ARG A 85 -13.25 -0.14 6.85
CA ARG A 85 -14.58 0.41 7.15
C ARG A 85 -15.05 1.39 6.07
N LEU A 86 -14.11 2.08 5.41
CA LEU A 86 -14.41 3.01 4.34
C LEU A 86 -14.83 2.27 3.07
N LYS A 87 -15.72 2.90 2.28
CA LYS A 87 -16.24 2.34 1.03
C LYS A 87 -16.22 3.35 -0.10
N GLY A 88 -16.24 2.87 -1.34
CA GLY A 88 -16.39 3.69 -2.53
C GLY A 88 -15.34 4.80 -2.65
N LEU A 89 -15.78 6.00 -2.99
CA LEU A 89 -14.91 7.15 -3.23
C LEU A 89 -14.12 7.57 -1.99
N GLU A 90 -14.71 7.49 -0.80
CA GLU A 90 -14.04 7.82 0.45
C GLU A 90 -12.86 6.88 0.70
N GLN A 91 -13.06 5.58 0.47
CA GLN A 91 -12.00 4.59 0.59
C GLN A 91 -10.84 4.89 -0.36
N ILE A 92 -11.13 5.18 -1.63
CA ILE A 92 -10.10 5.51 -2.62
C ILE A 92 -9.34 6.76 -2.18
N THR A 93 -10.06 7.84 -1.87
CA THR A 93 -9.49 9.13 -1.47
C THR A 93 -8.55 8.98 -0.26
N VAL A 94 -9.04 8.36 0.81
CA VAL A 94 -8.27 8.19 2.05
C VAL A 94 -7.10 7.23 1.84
N THR A 95 -7.26 6.17 1.03
CA THR A 95 -6.17 5.23 0.74
C THR A 95 -5.07 5.91 -0.08
N VAL A 96 -5.42 6.64 -1.15
CA VAL A 96 -4.45 7.44 -1.94
C VAL A 96 -3.72 8.41 -1.04
N ALA A 97 -4.43 9.20 -0.24
CA ALA A 97 -3.82 10.19 0.65
C ALA A 97 -2.88 9.55 1.68
N THR A 98 -3.28 8.40 2.24
CA THR A 98 -2.45 7.63 3.19
C THR A 98 -1.19 7.08 2.54
N LEU A 99 -1.30 6.52 1.33
CA LEU A 99 -0.14 6.01 0.60
C LEU A 99 0.79 7.13 0.16
N VAL A 100 0.23 8.24 -0.36
CA VAL A 100 1.00 9.43 -0.72
C VAL A 100 1.74 10.02 0.47
N ALA A 101 1.14 10.09 1.67
CA ALA A 101 1.85 10.60 2.84
C ALA A 101 2.86 9.58 3.41
N GLY A 102 2.47 8.30 3.46
CA GLY A 102 3.23 7.27 4.17
C GLY A 102 4.37 6.64 3.38
N LEU A 103 4.20 6.45 2.06
CA LEU A 103 5.23 5.79 1.23
C LEU A 103 6.52 6.58 1.15
N ARG A 104 6.48 7.90 1.29
CA ARG A 104 7.68 8.73 1.38
C ARG A 104 8.63 8.23 2.46
N VAL A 105 8.11 7.95 3.65
CA VAL A 105 8.90 7.40 4.77
C VAL A 105 9.42 6.01 4.45
N VAL A 106 8.59 5.16 3.83
CA VAL A 106 8.98 3.80 3.43
C VAL A 106 10.11 3.80 2.40
N ILE A 107 10.05 4.72 1.44
CA ILE A 107 11.02 4.88 0.36
C ILE A 107 12.34 5.41 0.90
N GLU A 108 12.30 6.46 1.71
CA GLU A 108 13.49 7.12 2.28
C GLU A 108 14.18 6.25 3.35
N HIS A 109 13.46 5.32 3.98
CA HIS A 109 14.03 4.42 4.98
C HIS A 109 14.89 3.33 4.33
N ALA A 110 16.12 3.18 4.81
CA ALA A 110 17.08 2.16 4.40
C ALA A 110 17.31 1.15 5.53
N PRO A 111 16.43 0.15 5.69
CA PRO A 111 16.54 -0.80 6.80
C PRO A 111 17.70 -1.79 6.59
N GLU A 112 18.31 -2.22 7.70
CA GLU A 112 19.36 -3.26 7.71
C GLU A 112 18.82 -4.68 7.57
N GLY A 113 17.50 -4.89 7.69
CA GLY A 113 16.87 -6.20 7.66
C GLY A 113 15.38 -6.20 7.30
N PRO A 114 14.71 -7.37 7.39
CA PRO A 114 13.29 -7.51 7.10
C PRO A 114 12.46 -6.50 7.90
N THR A 115 11.67 -5.69 7.20
CA THR A 115 10.97 -4.56 7.82
C THR A 115 9.53 -4.50 7.37
N SER A 116 8.63 -4.32 8.34
CA SER A 116 7.21 -4.05 8.11
C SER A 116 6.89 -2.59 8.44
N TYR A 117 6.02 -1.99 7.63
CA TYR A 117 5.54 -0.63 7.80
C TYR A 117 4.02 -0.67 7.95
N ALA A 118 3.51 -0.25 9.10
CA ALA A 118 2.09 -0.11 9.32
C ALA A 118 1.69 1.36 9.13
N LEU A 119 1.20 1.70 7.93
CA LEU A 119 0.75 3.07 7.64
C LEU A 119 -0.48 3.41 8.49
N LYS A 120 -0.43 4.60 9.08
CA LYS A 120 -1.56 5.18 9.81
C LYS A 120 -2.44 5.93 8.83
N THR A 121 -3.74 5.62 8.83
CA THR A 121 -4.74 6.31 8.02
C THR A 121 -4.68 7.81 8.29
N VAL A 122 -4.67 8.61 7.22
CA VAL A 122 -4.77 10.07 7.37
C VAL A 122 -6.08 10.44 8.06
N GLN A 123 -6.06 11.50 8.85
CA GLN A 123 -7.29 11.98 9.47
C GLN A 123 -8.19 12.61 8.38
N HIS A 124 -9.47 12.24 8.36
CA HIS A 124 -10.38 12.51 7.23
C HIS A 124 -11.82 12.86 7.65
N GLY A 125 -12.04 13.29 8.90
CA GLY A 125 -13.37 13.74 9.32
C GLY A 125 -13.79 15.02 8.60
N ALA A 126 -15.10 15.28 8.48
CA ALA A 126 -15.62 16.43 7.72
C ALA A 126 -14.96 17.78 8.11
N GLY A 127 -14.76 18.04 9.40
CA GLY A 127 -14.07 19.26 9.89
C GLY A 127 -12.57 19.34 9.58
N GLN A 128 -11.97 18.24 9.12
CA GLN A 128 -10.58 18.17 8.64
C GLN A 128 -10.49 18.34 7.13
N LEU A 129 -11.59 18.11 6.41
CA LEU A 129 -11.67 18.24 4.95
C LEU A 129 -12.16 19.62 4.52
N VAL A 130 -13.10 20.21 5.27
CA VAL A 130 -13.74 21.47 4.89
C VAL A 130 -14.10 22.30 6.12
N THR A 131 -13.87 23.61 6.03
CA THR A 131 -14.48 24.58 6.95
C THR A 131 -15.71 25.18 6.26
N ILE A 132 -16.90 24.96 6.82
CA ILE A 132 -18.15 25.51 6.31
C ILE A 132 -18.41 26.85 7.03
N ARG A 133 -18.59 27.93 6.27
CA ARG A 133 -18.95 29.25 6.80
C ARG A 133 -20.10 29.82 5.99
N ASP A 134 -21.08 30.37 6.71
CA ASP A 134 -22.10 31.21 6.09
C ASP A 134 -21.44 32.52 5.64
N ILE A 135 -21.47 32.79 4.34
CA ILE A 135 -21.13 34.11 3.81
C ILE A 135 -22.42 34.93 3.79
N ARG A 136 -22.69 35.65 4.88
CA ARG A 136 -23.74 36.67 4.90
C ARG A 136 -23.15 38.00 4.44
N GLY A 137 -23.83 38.64 3.50
CA GLY A 137 -23.54 40.02 3.07
C GLY A 137 -24.00 41.06 4.09
#